data_AF-A0A7C1JHA7-F1
#
_entry.id   AF-A0A7C1JHA7-F1
#
_cell.length_a   1.000
_cell.length_b   1.000
_cell.length_c   1.000
_cell.angle_alpha   90.00
_cell.angle_beta   90.00
_cell.angle_gamma   90.00
#
_symmetry.space_group_name_H-M   'P 1'
#
loop_
_entity.id
_entity.type
_entity.pdbx_description
1 polymer ?
#
loop_
_entity_poly.entity_id
_entity_poly.type
_entity_poly.pdbx_seq_one_letter_code
_entity_poly.pdbx_strand_id
1 'polypeptide(L)'
;MDEKSLAKTVREVVKEELNAFKQEVATKEDLKAFATKEDLKAFATKEDIEKVRSEMATKEDLRVFATKEDFGDFLLRFDARMKQFQEGVQLMLKKYGNDIQEIKLKLSLEYGSYSGVMSLIEQAVGIIQRSEHEQMLHRKQTVRELVELEKRIQRIEEFKNRVLEKIAKD
;
A
#
# COMPACT_ATOMS: atom_id res chain seq x y z
N MET A 1 -7.05 -115.85 52.37
CA MET A 1 -6.03 -114.89 51.90
C MET A 1 -4.82 -115.04 52.77
N ASP A 2 -3.65 -115.26 52.19
CA ASP A 2 -2.35 -115.23 52.86
C ASP A 2 -1.90 -113.78 53.12
N GLU A 3 -1.16 -113.53 54.20
CA GLU A 3 -0.68 -112.18 54.58
C GLU A 3 0.11 -111.47 53.45
N LYS A 4 0.75 -112.27 52.59
CA LYS A 4 1.50 -111.82 51.42
C LYS A 4 0.60 -111.28 50.30
N SER A 5 -0.61 -111.81 50.12
CA SER A 5 -1.59 -111.25 49.17
C SER A 5 -2.20 -109.96 49.70
N LEU A 6 -2.51 -109.87 50.99
CA LEU A 6 -2.96 -108.63 51.63
C LEU A 6 -1.94 -107.50 51.49
N ALA A 7 -0.66 -107.76 51.75
CA ALA A 7 0.40 -106.76 51.61
C ALA A 7 0.57 -106.28 50.15
N LYS A 8 0.32 -107.15 49.16
CA LYS A 8 0.36 -106.78 47.75
C LYS A 8 -0.82 -105.87 47.38
N THR A 9 -2.03 -106.22 47.81
CA THR A 9 -3.25 -105.43 47.53
C THR A 9 -3.17 -104.04 48.16
N VAL A 10 -2.73 -103.93 49.42
CA VAL A 10 -2.55 -102.62 50.07
C VAL A 10 -1.52 -101.77 49.34
N ARG A 11 -0.42 -102.37 48.86
CA ARG A 11 0.62 -101.64 48.12
C ARG A 11 0.14 -101.14 46.76
N GLU A 12 -0.73 -101.88 46.09
CA GLU A 12 -1.34 -101.46 44.83
C GLU A 12 -2.33 -100.31 45.04
N VAL A 13 -3.25 -100.42 46.01
CA VAL A 13 -4.23 -99.37 46.34
C VAL A 13 -3.53 -98.07 46.75
N VAL A 14 -2.52 -98.13 47.62
CA VAL A 14 -1.76 -96.93 48.03
C VAL A 14 -1.03 -96.30 46.84
N LYS A 15 -0.52 -97.10 45.90
CA LYS A 15 0.17 -96.59 44.71
C LYS A 15 -0.81 -95.95 43.73
N GLU A 16 -2.00 -96.52 43.60
CA GLU A 16 -3.10 -95.95 42.79
C GLU A 16 -3.56 -94.61 43.37
N GLU A 17 -3.82 -94.53 44.68
CA GLU A 17 -4.22 -93.27 45.32
C GLU A 17 -3.11 -92.21 45.26
N LEU A 18 -1.85 -92.59 45.44
CA LEU A 18 -0.71 -91.67 45.31
C LEU A 18 -0.56 -91.13 43.88
N ASN A 19 -0.88 -91.96 42.87
CA ASN A 19 -0.86 -91.55 41.47
C ASN A 19 -2.04 -90.62 41.13
N ALA A 20 -3.23 -90.91 41.64
CA ALA A 20 -4.40 -90.05 41.49
C ALA A 20 -4.16 -88.68 42.15
N PHE A 21 -3.59 -88.67 43.35
CA PHE A 21 -3.23 -87.43 44.04
C PHE A 21 -2.22 -86.59 43.25
N LYS A 22 -1.20 -87.23 42.65
CA LYS A 22 -0.24 -86.55 41.77
C LYS A 22 -0.87 -85.97 40.50
N GLN A 23 -1.98 -86.51 40.02
CA GLN A 23 -2.72 -85.98 38.87
C GLN A 23 -3.67 -84.83 39.25
N GLU A 24 -4.17 -84.79 40.50
CA GLU A 24 -5.04 -83.69 40.98
C GLU A 24 -4.27 -82.44 41.43
N VAL A 25 -3.01 -82.57 41.88
CA VAL A 25 -2.23 -81.42 42.34
C VAL A 25 -1.50 -80.72 41.19
N ALA A 26 -1.66 -79.40 41.12
CA ALA A 26 -0.88 -78.58 40.19
C ALA A 26 0.61 -78.65 40.52
N THR A 27 1.43 -78.87 39.50
CA THR A 27 2.89 -78.89 39.57
C THR A 27 3.48 -77.48 39.39
N LYS A 28 4.78 -77.32 39.67
CA LYS A 28 5.46 -76.05 39.43
C LYS A 28 5.48 -75.68 37.95
N GLU A 29 5.52 -76.68 37.08
CA GLU A 29 5.43 -76.54 35.63
C GLU A 29 4.08 -75.94 35.20
N ASP A 30 2.96 -76.37 35.82
CA ASP A 30 1.63 -75.84 35.54
C ASP A 30 1.49 -74.36 35.89
N LEU A 31 2.21 -73.90 36.93
CA LEU A 31 2.22 -72.50 37.36
C LEU A 31 3.10 -71.58 36.49
N LYS A 32 4.07 -72.12 35.72
CA LYS A 32 4.91 -71.31 34.82
C LYS A 32 4.13 -70.69 33.65
N ALA A 33 2.97 -71.26 33.32
CA ALA A 33 2.10 -70.74 32.27
C ALA A 33 1.25 -69.53 32.73
N PHE A 34 1.20 -69.24 34.04
CA PHE A 34 0.45 -68.12 34.58
C PHE A 34 1.30 -66.85 34.62
N ALA A 35 0.68 -65.73 34.27
CA ALA A 35 1.28 -64.41 34.47
C ALA A 35 1.53 -64.16 35.96
N THR A 36 2.70 -63.62 36.27
CA THR A 36 3.12 -63.22 37.61
C THR A 36 2.66 -61.79 37.91
N LYS A 37 2.72 -61.39 39.19
CA LYS A 37 2.47 -60.00 39.57
C LYS A 37 3.44 -59.01 38.94
N GLU A 38 4.65 -59.45 38.60
CA GLU A 38 5.65 -58.61 37.92
C GLU A 38 5.21 -58.33 36.47
N ASP A 39 4.65 -59.33 35.78
CA ASP A 39 4.16 -59.20 34.40
C ASP A 39 3.03 -58.16 34.28
N LEU A 40 2.26 -57.96 35.35
CA LEU A 40 1.15 -57.00 35.39
C LEU A 40 1.58 -55.55 35.70
N LYS A 41 2.78 -55.32 36.25
CA LYS A 41 3.26 -53.96 36.58
C LYS A 41 3.50 -53.07 35.35
N ALA A 42 3.71 -53.68 34.18
CA ALA A 42 3.93 -52.97 32.94
C ALA A 42 2.63 -52.43 32.30
N PHE A 43 1.46 -52.86 32.79
CA PHE A 43 0.18 -52.42 32.24
C PHE A 43 -0.27 -51.11 32.89
N ALA A 44 -0.70 -50.16 32.05
CA ALA A 44 -1.36 -48.95 32.52
C ALA A 44 -2.67 -49.28 33.24
N THR A 45 -2.89 -48.64 34.37
CA THR A 45 -4.13 -48.76 35.14
C THR A 45 -5.22 -47.88 34.53
N LYS A 46 -6.46 -48.07 34.99
CA LYS A 46 -7.58 -47.20 34.59
C LYS A 46 -7.34 -45.74 34.97
N GLU A 47 -6.70 -45.50 36.12
CA GLU A 47 -6.36 -44.14 36.58
C GLU A 47 -5.31 -43.50 35.67
N ASP A 48 -4.32 -44.27 35.20
CA ASP A 48 -3.32 -43.78 34.24
C ASP A 48 -4.00 -43.34 32.92
N ILE A 49 -4.98 -44.11 32.44
CA ILE A 49 -5.73 -43.79 31.20
C ILE A 49 -6.59 -42.53 31.39
N GLU A 50 -7.30 -42.41 32.51
CA GLU A 50 -8.12 -41.21 32.80
C GLU A 50 -7.26 -39.95 32.95
N LYS A 51 -6.08 -40.06 33.59
CA LYS A 51 -5.16 -38.93 33.70
C LYS A 51 -4.70 -38.43 32.33
N VAL A 52 -4.25 -39.34 31.45
CA VAL A 52 -3.87 -38.99 30.08
C VAL A 52 -5.04 -38.37 29.32
N ARG A 53 -6.25 -38.92 29.48
CA ARG A 53 -7.47 -38.39 28.84
C ARG A 53 -7.82 -36.97 29.30
N SER A 54 -7.57 -36.64 30.57
CA SER A 54 -7.81 -35.30 31.13
C SER A 54 -6.79 -34.26 30.66
N GLU A 55 -5.57 -34.68 30.33
CA GLU A 55 -4.48 -33.79 29.88
C GLU A 55 -4.45 -33.64 28.34
N MET A 56 -5.05 -34.59 27.60
CA MET A 56 -5.13 -34.52 26.14
C MET A 56 -6.21 -33.54 25.68
N ALA A 57 -5.82 -32.60 24.81
CA ALA A 57 -6.78 -31.75 24.12
C ALA A 57 -7.76 -32.60 23.29
N THR A 58 -9.04 -32.30 23.46
CA THR A 58 -10.14 -32.92 22.72
C THR A 58 -10.36 -32.22 21.37
N LYS A 59 -11.13 -32.86 20.49
CA LYS A 59 -11.55 -32.21 19.23
C LYS A 59 -12.36 -30.94 19.47
N GLU A 60 -13.03 -30.84 20.62
CA GLU A 60 -13.80 -29.64 20.98
C GLU A 60 -12.88 -28.47 21.32
N ASP A 61 -11.77 -28.74 22.04
CA ASP A 61 -10.76 -27.73 22.39
C ASP A 61 -10.08 -27.13 21.15
N LEU A 62 -10.07 -27.85 20.03
CA LEU A 62 -9.50 -27.40 18.77
C LEU A 62 -10.46 -26.59 17.89
N ARG A 63 -11.78 -26.59 18.18
CA ARG A 63 -12.78 -25.88 17.36
C ARG A 63 -12.69 -24.36 17.43
N VAL A 64 -12.05 -23.83 18.46
CA VAL A 64 -11.84 -22.37 18.61
C VAL A 64 -10.77 -21.83 17.65
N PHE A 65 -9.97 -22.69 17.04
CA PHE A 65 -8.93 -22.28 16.11
C PHE A 65 -9.48 -22.17 14.69
N ALA A 66 -9.05 -21.12 13.98
CA ALA A 66 -9.37 -20.94 12.57
C ALA A 66 -8.85 -22.11 11.74
N THR A 67 -9.71 -22.63 10.88
CA THR A 67 -9.42 -23.73 9.96
C THR A 67 -8.88 -23.19 8.65
N LYS A 68 -8.36 -24.09 7.81
CA LYS A 68 -7.93 -23.73 6.44
C LYS A 68 -9.09 -23.18 5.59
N GLU A 69 -10.31 -23.64 5.83
CA GLU A 69 -11.51 -23.16 5.13
C GLU A 69 -11.84 -21.72 5.52
N ASP A 70 -11.75 -21.38 6.82
CA ASP A 70 -11.96 -20.00 7.30
C ASP A 70 -10.98 -19.01 6.63
N PHE A 71 -9.73 -19.42 6.44
CA PHE A 71 -8.74 -18.63 5.70
C PHE A 71 -9.07 -18.52 4.21
N GLY A 72 -9.60 -19.57 3.59
CA GLY A 72 -10.05 -19.54 2.19
C GLY A 72 -11.17 -18.53 1.97
N ASP A 73 -12.18 -18.57 2.83
CA ASP A 73 -13.30 -17.61 2.82
C ASP A 73 -12.83 -16.17 3.07
N PHE A 74 -11.90 -15.99 4.01
CA PHE A 74 -11.29 -14.70 4.28
C PHE A 74 -10.56 -14.16 3.04
N LEU A 75 -9.73 -14.98 2.40
CA LEU A 75 -8.96 -14.58 1.20
C LEU A 75 -9.88 -14.20 0.04
N LEU A 76 -10.95 -14.97 -0.20
CA LEU A 76 -11.93 -14.62 -1.23
C LEU A 76 -12.60 -13.27 -0.99
N ARG A 77 -13.01 -13.00 0.26
CA ARG A 77 -13.60 -11.70 0.63
C ARG A 77 -12.58 -10.57 0.56
N PHE A 78 -11.34 -10.85 0.94
CA PHE A 78 -10.23 -9.90 0.88
C PHE A 78 -9.93 -9.52 -0.56
N ASP A 79 -9.79 -10.49 -1.47
CA ASP A 79 -9.53 -10.28 -2.88
C ASP A 79 -10.65 -9.47 -3.55
N ALA A 80 -11.91 -9.78 -3.25
CA ALA A 80 -13.05 -9.01 -3.75
C ALA A 80 -12.98 -7.53 -3.30
N ARG A 81 -12.67 -7.29 -2.02
CA ARG A 81 -12.50 -5.93 -1.49
C ARG A 81 -11.31 -5.21 -2.11
N MET A 82 -10.20 -5.92 -2.32
CA MET A 82 -9.00 -5.36 -2.96
C MET A 82 -9.27 -4.96 -4.42
N LYS A 83 -10.03 -5.76 -5.16
CA LYS A 83 -10.49 -5.41 -6.51
C LYS A 83 -11.33 -4.14 -6.52
N GLN A 84 -12.34 -4.06 -5.65
CA GLN A 84 -13.18 -2.85 -5.53
C GLN A 84 -12.36 -1.61 -5.17
N PHE A 85 -11.40 -1.77 -4.25
CA PHE A 85 -10.49 -0.68 -3.89
C PHE A 85 -9.65 -0.23 -5.09
N GLN A 86 -9.05 -1.18 -5.81
CA GLN A 86 -8.25 -0.89 -7.01
C GLN A 86 -9.07 -0.15 -8.08
N GLU A 87 -10.30 -0.61 -8.36
CA GLU A 87 -11.22 0.04 -9.30
C GLU A 87 -11.57 1.48 -8.87
N GLY A 88 -11.83 1.69 -7.58
CA GLY A 88 -12.08 3.02 -7.02
C GLY A 88 -10.89 3.97 -7.20
N VAL A 89 -9.67 3.49 -6.94
CA VAL A 89 -8.44 4.26 -7.15
C VAL A 89 -8.26 4.60 -8.64
N GLN A 90 -8.47 3.64 -9.54
CA GLN A 90 -8.36 3.87 -10.98
C GLN A 90 -9.37 4.92 -11.47
N LEU A 91 -10.61 4.87 -10.98
CA LEU A 91 -11.64 5.84 -11.33
C LEU A 91 -11.25 7.26 -10.88
N MET A 92 -10.74 7.41 -9.65
CA MET A 92 -10.26 8.70 -9.15
C MET A 92 -9.10 9.23 -9.99
N LEU A 93 -8.10 8.40 -10.29
CA LEU A 93 -6.97 8.81 -11.14
C LEU A 93 -7.42 9.25 -12.53
N LYS A 94 -8.37 8.52 -13.13
CA LYS A 94 -8.94 8.88 -14.43
C LYS A 94 -9.67 10.22 -14.38
N LYS A 95 -10.44 10.48 -13.32
CA LYS A 95 -11.14 11.75 -13.11
C LYS A 95 -10.15 12.91 -13.01
N TYR A 96 -9.14 12.80 -12.13
CA TYR A 96 -8.12 13.84 -12.01
C TYR A 96 -7.34 14.06 -13.31
N GLY A 97 -7.05 12.99 -14.07
CA GLY A 97 -6.44 13.10 -15.39
C GLY A 97 -7.29 13.93 -16.35
N ASN A 98 -8.60 13.71 -16.39
CA ASN A 98 -9.53 14.50 -17.21
C ASN A 98 -9.59 15.96 -16.76
N ASP A 99 -9.70 16.22 -15.45
CA ASP A 99 -9.77 17.57 -14.89
C ASP A 99 -8.49 18.37 -15.26
N ILE A 100 -7.32 17.73 -15.18
CA ILE A 100 -6.04 18.34 -15.60
C ILE A 100 -6.04 18.66 -17.09
N GLN A 101 -6.57 17.77 -17.94
CA GLN A 101 -6.66 18.02 -19.39
C GLN A 101 -7.60 19.18 -19.70
N GLU A 102 -8.75 19.27 -19.01
CA GLU A 102 -9.68 20.38 -19.16
C GLU A 102 -9.04 21.71 -18.76
N ILE A 103 -8.33 21.75 -17.63
CA ILE A 103 -7.60 22.93 -17.17
C ILE A 103 -6.54 23.34 -18.21
N LYS A 104 -5.75 22.38 -18.72
CA LYS A 104 -4.76 22.65 -19.78
C LYS A 104 -5.38 23.23 -21.04
N LEU A 105 -6.55 22.74 -21.43
CA LEU A 105 -7.26 23.23 -22.60
C LEU A 105 -7.74 24.68 -22.40
N LYS A 106 -8.36 24.96 -21.24
CA LYS A 106 -8.81 26.32 -20.88
C LYS A 106 -7.65 27.31 -20.86
N LEU A 107 -6.55 26.94 -20.21
CA LEU A 107 -5.34 27.79 -20.17
C LEU A 107 -4.79 28.01 -21.58
N SER A 108 -4.68 26.98 -22.42
CA SER A 108 -4.21 27.12 -23.80
C SER A 108 -5.06 28.08 -24.62
N LEU A 109 -6.39 28.03 -24.48
CA LEU A 109 -7.31 28.93 -25.16
C LEU A 109 -7.16 30.38 -24.66
N GLU A 110 -7.05 30.57 -23.36
CA GLU A 110 -6.94 31.89 -22.73
C GLU A 110 -5.60 32.56 -23.05
N TYR A 111 -4.47 31.85 -22.91
CA TYR A 111 -3.15 32.35 -23.28
C TYR A 111 -2.98 32.53 -24.81
N GLY A 112 -3.62 31.67 -25.62
CA GLY A 112 -3.63 31.83 -27.08
C GLY A 112 -4.29 33.14 -27.52
N SER A 113 -5.40 33.51 -26.89
CA SER A 113 -6.05 34.81 -27.11
C SER A 113 -5.16 35.98 -26.66
N TYR A 114 -4.51 35.83 -25.50
CA TYR A 114 -3.62 36.86 -24.95
C TYR A 114 -2.40 37.14 -25.84
N SER A 115 -1.83 36.10 -26.46
CA SER A 115 -0.70 36.24 -27.39
C SER A 115 -1.04 37.13 -28.59
N GLY A 116 -2.24 36.96 -29.17
CA GLY A 116 -2.70 37.77 -30.29
C GLY A 116 -2.87 39.23 -29.88
N VAL A 117 -3.55 39.47 -28.75
CA VAL A 117 -3.77 40.81 -28.20
C VAL A 117 -2.45 41.50 -27.87
N MET A 118 -1.48 40.80 -27.26
CA MET A 118 -0.17 41.37 -26.97
C MET A 118 0.61 41.76 -28.23
N SER A 119 0.54 40.96 -29.29
CA SER A 119 1.18 41.33 -30.56
C SER A 119 0.61 42.62 -31.16
N LEU A 120 -0.70 42.84 -31.02
CA LEU A 120 -1.36 44.06 -31.46
C LEU A 120 -0.96 45.25 -30.58
N ILE A 121 -0.85 45.05 -29.27
CA ILE A 121 -0.37 46.07 -28.34
C ILE A 121 1.07 46.47 -28.68
N GLU A 122 1.97 45.51 -28.92
CA GLU A 122 3.35 45.78 -29.32
C GLU A 122 3.43 46.58 -30.63
N GLN A 123 2.61 46.20 -31.63
CA GLN A 123 2.52 46.95 -32.88
C GLN A 123 2.04 48.39 -32.65
N ALA A 124 0.98 48.58 -31.86
CA ALA A 124 0.44 49.90 -31.53
C ALA A 124 1.47 50.77 -30.80
N VAL A 125 2.18 50.21 -29.82
CA VAL A 125 3.27 50.89 -29.10
C VAL A 125 4.35 51.34 -30.09
N GLY A 126 4.76 50.47 -31.02
CA GLY A 126 5.74 50.83 -32.05
C GLY A 126 5.27 51.93 -33.00
N ILE A 127 3.98 51.97 -33.35
CA ILE A 127 3.40 53.07 -34.14
C ILE A 127 3.45 54.39 -33.37
N ILE A 128 3.00 54.39 -32.10
CA ILE A 128 2.98 55.59 -31.26
C ILE A 128 4.39 56.14 -31.10
N GLN A 129 5.37 55.30 -30.72
CA GLN A 129 6.76 55.71 -30.54
C GLN A 129 7.36 56.34 -31.81
N ARG A 130 7.06 55.78 -33.00
CA ARG A 130 7.48 56.37 -34.27
C ARG A 130 6.83 57.74 -34.51
N SER A 131 5.52 57.85 -34.28
CA SER A 131 4.81 59.12 -34.46
C SER A 131 5.32 60.22 -33.51
N GLU A 132 5.61 59.88 -32.25
CA GLU A 132 6.19 60.82 -31.28
C GLU A 132 7.58 61.27 -31.71
N HIS A 133 8.39 60.34 -32.24
CA HIS A 133 9.72 60.67 -32.76
C HIS A 133 9.65 61.62 -33.95
N GLU A 134 8.76 61.36 -34.91
CA GLU A 134 8.53 62.23 -36.07
C GLU A 134 8.06 63.62 -35.65
N GLN A 135 7.09 63.71 -34.73
CA GLN A 135 6.64 65.00 -34.19
C GLN A 135 7.76 65.76 -33.49
N MET A 136 8.61 65.07 -32.73
CA MET A 136 9.76 65.68 -32.06
C MET A 136 10.78 66.23 -33.06
N LEU A 137 11.05 65.50 -34.15
CA LEU A 137 11.90 65.98 -35.25
C LEU A 137 11.29 67.22 -35.91
N HIS A 138 10.01 67.16 -36.25
CA HIS A 138 9.30 68.27 -36.88
C HIS A 138 9.32 69.52 -35.98
N ARG A 139 9.08 69.35 -34.68
CA ARG A 139 9.15 70.44 -33.70
C ARG A 139 10.55 71.01 -33.59
N LYS A 140 11.60 70.19 -33.56
CA LYS A 140 13.00 70.64 -33.58
C LYS A 140 13.35 71.44 -34.83
N GLN A 141 12.76 71.10 -35.97
CA GLN A 141 12.96 71.84 -37.20
C GLN A 141 12.22 73.19 -37.16
N THR A 142 10.95 73.21 -36.77
CA THR A 142 10.18 74.46 -36.63
C THR A 142 10.85 75.43 -35.64
N VAL A 143 11.36 74.94 -34.51
CA VAL A 143 12.11 75.79 -33.56
C VAL A 143 13.37 76.38 -34.19
N ARG A 144 14.11 75.60 -35.01
CA ARG A 144 15.29 76.12 -35.73
C ARG A 144 14.92 77.23 -36.72
N GLU A 145 13.86 77.04 -37.48
CA GLU A 145 13.36 78.02 -38.45
C GLU A 145 12.89 79.31 -37.75
N LEU A 146 12.19 79.21 -36.61
CA LEU A 146 11.77 80.36 -35.81
C LEU A 146 12.97 81.16 -35.29
N VAL A 147 14.00 80.49 -34.76
CA VAL A 147 15.23 81.17 -34.29
C VAL A 147 15.94 81.89 -35.45
N GLU A 148 15.94 81.32 -36.65
CA GLU A 148 16.52 81.98 -37.82
C GLU A 148 15.71 83.21 -38.26
N LEU A 149 14.38 83.12 -38.22
CA LEU A 149 13.48 84.25 -38.48
C LEU A 149 13.66 85.37 -37.43
N GLU A 150 13.74 85.04 -36.15
CA GLU A 150 14.01 86.01 -35.07
C GLU A 150 15.32 86.78 -35.34
N LYS A 151 16.40 86.06 -35.69
CA LYS A 151 17.68 86.68 -36.07
C LYS A 151 17.54 87.60 -37.28
N ARG A 152 16.70 87.24 -38.26
CA ARG A 152 16.44 88.09 -39.43
C ARG A 152 15.65 89.35 -39.06
N ILE A 153 14.61 89.22 -38.23
CA ILE A 153 13.80 90.34 -37.73
C ILE A 153 14.69 91.31 -36.95
N GLN A 154 15.51 90.81 -36.02
CA GLN A 154 16.43 91.63 -35.23
C GLN A 154 17.38 92.44 -36.13
N ARG A 155 17.95 91.82 -37.17
CA ARG A 155 18.81 92.54 -38.14
C ARG A 155 18.05 93.65 -38.89
N ILE A 156 16.78 93.42 -39.23
CA ILE A 156 15.94 94.42 -39.90
C ILE A 156 15.63 95.57 -38.94
N GLU A 157 15.32 95.29 -37.67
CA GLU A 157 15.08 96.31 -36.65
C GLU A 157 16.32 97.16 -36.39
N GLU A 158 17.49 96.55 -36.24
CA GLU A 158 18.77 97.26 -36.10
C GLU A 158 19.09 98.13 -37.32
N PHE A 159 18.78 97.66 -38.53
CA PHE A 159 18.93 98.46 -39.74
C PHE A 159 17.97 99.65 -39.76
N LYS A 160 16.69 99.42 -39.46
CA LYS A 160 15.67 100.47 -39.36
C LYS A 160 16.08 101.55 -38.35
N ASN A 161 16.52 101.16 -37.16
CA ASN A 161 16.94 102.10 -36.12
C ASN A 161 18.12 102.96 -36.56
N ARG A 162 19.13 102.36 -37.22
CA ARG A 162 20.26 103.11 -37.80
C ARG A 162 19.84 104.12 -38.88
N VAL A 163 18.85 103.78 -39.70
CA VAL A 163 18.30 104.70 -40.71
C VAL A 163 17.57 105.86 -40.04
N LEU A 164 16.73 105.58 -39.03
CA LEU A 164 16.02 106.61 -38.26
C LEU A 164 16.98 107.56 -37.54
N GLU A 165 18.06 107.05 -36.93
CA GLU A 165 19.09 107.88 -36.28
C GLU A 165 19.84 108.79 -37.26
N LYS A 166 20.05 108.34 -38.51
CA LYS A 166 20.65 109.19 -39.56
C LYS A 166 19.72 110.31 -39.97
N ILE A 167 18.44 110.01 -40.20
CA ILE A 167 17.43 111.00 -40.58
C ILE A 167 17.21 112.05 -39.47
N ALA A 168 17.35 111.67 -38.20
CA ALA A 168 17.18 112.59 -37.07
C ALA A 168 18.39 113.53 -36.82
N LYS A 169 19.51 113.34 -37.53
CA LYS A 169 20.75 114.14 -37.38
C LYS A 169 21.03 115.10 -38.56
N ASP A 170 20.25 115.00 -39.64
CA ASP A 170 20.22 115.94 -40.76
C ASP A 170 19.09 116.98 -40.56
#